data_AF-A0A7X9FJ31-F1
#
_entry.id   AF-A0A7X9FJ31-F1
#
_cell.length_a   1.000
_cell.length_b   1.000
_cell.length_c   1.000
_cell.angle_alpha   90.00
_cell.angle_beta   90.00
_cell.angle_gamma   90.00
#
_symmetry.space_group_name_H-M   'P 1'
#
loop_
_entity.id
_entity.type
_entity.pdbx_description
1 polymer ?
#
loop_
_entity_poly.entity_id
_entity_poly.type
_entity_poly.pdbx_seq_one_letter_code
_entity_poly.pdbx_strand_id
1 'polypeptide(L)'
;MARGDRGMTFSRTPPEDSVIVAGSWWPEDYAGPPLASMDARAAEGYGVGVGDVVTLNVLGREFDATVTSLRRINWLSLGINYVFVLSPGALDGLPMT
;
A
#
# COMPACT_ATOMS: atom_id res chain seq x y z
N MET A 1 -3.30 24.33 -0.59
CA MET A 1 -3.90 23.04 -0.20
C MET A 1 -3.79 22.11 -1.40
N ALA A 2 -2.78 21.23 -1.43
CA ALA A 2 -2.74 20.17 -2.41
C ALA A 2 -3.70 19.07 -1.94
N ARG A 3 -4.84 18.92 -2.63
CA ARG A 3 -5.81 17.86 -2.37
C ARG A 3 -5.13 16.52 -2.66
N GLY A 4 -4.94 15.74 -1.60
CA GLY A 4 -5.50 14.39 -1.42
C GLY A 4 -5.24 13.26 -2.42
N ASP A 5 -4.73 13.50 -3.63
CA ASP A 5 -4.85 12.51 -4.71
C ASP A 5 -3.73 11.45 -4.71
N ARG A 6 -2.89 11.39 -3.66
CA ARG A 6 -1.67 10.56 -3.61
C ARG A 6 -1.69 9.43 -2.57
N GLY A 7 -2.87 9.02 -2.12
CA GLY A 7 -2.97 8.07 -1.01
C GLY A 7 -2.52 6.66 -1.39
N MET A 8 -2.97 6.16 -2.55
CA MET A 8 -3.02 4.71 -2.79
C MET A 8 -2.93 4.37 -4.28
N THR A 9 -2.30 3.25 -4.62
CA THR A 9 -2.29 2.65 -5.98
C THR A 9 -2.25 1.11 -5.90
N PHE A 10 -2.32 0.42 -7.04
CA PHE A 10 -2.19 -1.04 -7.14
C PHE A 10 -0.97 -1.39 -7.99
N SER A 11 -0.24 -2.44 -7.61
CA SER A 11 0.86 -2.93 -8.46
C SER A 11 1.15 -4.40 -8.23
N ARG A 12 1.55 -5.08 -9.31
CA ARG A 12 2.09 -6.45 -9.24
C ARG A 12 3.53 -6.47 -8.77
N THR A 13 4.32 -5.47 -9.17
CA THR A 13 5.74 -5.36 -8.87
C THR A 13 6.04 -4.13 -7.99
N PRO A 14 7.16 -4.13 -7.23
CA PRO A 14 7.55 -2.95 -6.46
C PRO A 14 7.74 -1.73 -7.38
N PRO A 15 7.29 -0.53 -6.99
CA PRO A 15 7.61 0.69 -7.74
C PRO A 15 9.12 0.91 -7.86
N GLU A 16 9.59 1.28 -9.05
CA GLU A 16 11.03 1.38 -9.38
C GLU A 16 11.81 2.33 -8.47
N ASP A 17 11.19 3.45 -8.06
CA ASP A 17 11.80 4.48 -7.22
C ASP A 17 11.72 4.17 -5.70
N SER A 18 11.26 2.98 -5.33
CA SER A 18 11.03 2.60 -3.94
C SER A 18 11.92 1.46 -3.48
N VAL A 19 12.48 1.58 -2.28
CA VAL A 19 13.32 0.53 -1.67
C VAL A 19 12.54 -0.13 -0.55
N ILE A 20 12.35 -1.44 -0.61
CA ILE A 20 11.77 -2.21 0.48
C ILE A 20 12.79 -2.24 1.63
N VAL A 21 12.38 -1.76 2.81
CA VAL A 21 13.22 -1.71 4.01
C VAL A 21 12.80 -2.70 5.08
N ALA A 22 11.60 -3.26 4.97
CA ALA A 22 11.12 -4.33 5.84
C ALA A 22 10.07 -5.20 5.14
N GLY A 23 10.00 -6.47 5.52
CA GLY A 23 9.02 -7.42 5.01
C GLY A 23 9.35 -7.94 3.60
N SER A 24 8.32 -8.29 2.83
CA SER A 24 8.49 -8.83 1.49
C SER A 24 7.36 -8.38 0.57
N TRP A 25 7.72 -8.15 -0.69
CA TRP A 25 6.74 -7.94 -1.73
C TRP A 25 5.99 -9.24 -2.03
N TRP A 26 4.72 -9.13 -2.44
CA TRP A 26 3.95 -10.28 -2.88
C TRP A 26 4.43 -10.81 -4.24
N PRO A 27 4.17 -12.09 -4.56
CA PRO A 27 4.39 -12.63 -5.91
C PRO A 27 3.57 -11.88 -6.98
N GLU A 28 4.06 -11.84 -8.22
CA GLU A 28 3.40 -11.12 -9.32
C GLU A 28 1.99 -11.69 -9.64
N ASP A 29 1.84 -13.00 -9.45
CA ASP A 29 0.63 -13.80 -9.63
C ASP A 29 -0.19 -13.93 -8.35
N TYR A 30 0.07 -13.11 -7.33
CA TYR A 30 -0.65 -13.15 -6.06
C TYR A 30 -2.16 -12.96 -6.27
N ALA A 31 -2.91 -13.97 -5.82
CA ALA A 31 -4.36 -13.97 -5.76
C ALA A 31 -4.78 -14.43 -4.36
N GLY A 32 -5.18 -13.48 -3.52
CA GLY A 32 -5.51 -13.75 -2.11
C GLY A 32 -6.11 -12.53 -1.42
N PRO A 33 -6.19 -12.54 -0.08
CA PRO A 33 -6.68 -11.40 0.69
C PRO A 33 -5.89 -10.12 0.39
N PRO A 34 -6.49 -8.93 0.58
CA PRO A 34 -5.82 -7.66 0.30
C PRO A 34 -4.51 -7.52 1.08
N LEU A 35 -3.42 -7.28 0.36
CA LEU A 35 -2.13 -6.92 0.95
C LEU A 35 -1.81 -5.46 0.65
N ALA A 36 -1.08 -4.84 1.56
CA ALA A 36 -0.63 -3.48 1.45
C ALA A 36 0.88 -3.39 1.65
N SER A 37 1.47 -2.42 0.98
CA SER A 37 2.82 -1.98 1.28
C SER A 37 2.84 -0.46 1.46
N MET A 38 3.42 -0.03 2.57
CA MET A 38 3.28 1.32 3.12
C MET A 38 4.63 2.06 3.13
N ASP A 39 4.62 3.39 3.01
CA ASP A 39 5.80 4.21 3.29
C ASP A 39 6.27 4.03 4.74
N ALA A 40 7.57 3.80 4.93
CA ALA A 40 8.15 3.50 6.23
C ALA A 40 8.06 4.67 7.22
N ARG A 41 8.15 5.92 6.77
CA ARG A 41 8.02 7.09 7.66
C ARG A 41 6.57 7.32 8.07
N ALA A 42 5.64 7.12 7.14
CA ALA A 42 4.22 7.13 7.46
C ALA A 42 3.89 6.02 8.46
N ALA A 43 4.38 4.80 8.22
CA ALA A 43 4.17 3.65 9.09
C ALA A 43 4.69 3.92 10.52
N GLU A 44 5.87 4.51 10.66
CA GLU A 44 6.41 4.96 11.95
C GLU A 44 5.49 5.99 12.64
N GLY A 45 5.01 6.99 11.90
CA GLY A 45 4.10 8.01 12.43
C GLY A 45 2.75 7.47 12.90
N TYR A 46 2.26 6.38 12.28
CA TYR A 46 1.02 5.70 12.64
C TYR A 46 1.22 4.51 13.58
N GLY A 47 2.46 4.13 13.89
CA GLY A 47 2.78 2.95 14.72
C GLY A 47 2.42 1.62 14.05
N VAL A 48 2.46 1.55 12.71
CA VAL A 48 2.12 0.36 11.91
C VAL A 48 3.39 -0.37 11.49
N GLY A 49 3.41 -1.69 11.63
CA GLY A 49 4.49 -2.58 11.24
C GLY A 49 4.11 -3.58 10.13
N VAL A 50 5.07 -4.42 9.76
CA VAL A 50 4.81 -5.58 8.90
C VAL A 50 4.04 -6.64 9.70
N GLY A 51 2.95 -7.14 9.12
CA GLY A 51 2.02 -8.09 9.74
C GLY A 51 0.76 -7.43 10.31
N ASP A 52 0.76 -6.11 10.48
CA ASP A 52 -0.41 -5.38 10.96
C ASP A 52 -1.48 -5.26 9.89
N VAL A 53 -2.73 -5.13 10.34
CA VAL A 53 -3.89 -4.91 9.48
C VAL A 53 -4.24 -3.42 9.51
N VAL A 54 -4.39 -2.81 8.34
CA VAL A 54 -4.86 -1.43 8.18
C VAL A 54 -6.21 -1.43 7.47
N THR A 55 -7.16 -0.67 8.00
CA THR A 55 -8.44 -0.41 7.34
C THR A 55 -8.27 0.79 6.42
N LEU A 56 -8.53 0.59 5.13
CA LEU A 56 -8.36 1.60 4.10
C LEU A 56 -9.73 1.92 3.49
N ASN A 57 -9.97 3.20 3.22
CA ASN A 57 -11.19 3.65 2.55
C ASN A 57 -10.88 4.04 1.10
N VAL A 58 -11.52 3.36 0.15
CA VAL A 58 -11.45 3.70 -1.28
C VAL A 58 -12.85 3.96 -1.79
N LEU A 59 -13.09 5.18 -2.27
CA LEU A 59 -14.37 5.62 -2.84
C LEU A 59 -15.57 5.35 -1.91
N GLY A 60 -15.40 5.53 -0.59
CA GLY A 60 -16.45 5.31 0.40
C GLY A 60 -16.62 3.86 0.86
N ARG A 61 -15.74 2.95 0.42
CA ARG A 61 -15.74 1.55 0.83
C ARG A 61 -14.52 1.26 1.68
N GLU A 62 -14.75 0.74 2.88
CA GLU A 62 -13.69 0.33 3.79
C GLU A 62 -13.33 -1.13 3.60
N PHE A 63 -12.04 -1.43 3.69
CA PHE A 63 -11.54 -2.79 3.67
C PHE A 63 -10.23 -2.92 4.40
N ASP A 64 -10.00 -4.11 4.91
CA ASP A 64 -8.79 -4.46 5.64
C ASP A 64 -7.73 -4.99 4.69
N ALA A 65 -6.51 -4.48 4.82
CA ALA A 65 -5.34 -4.96 4.12
C ALA A 65 -4.21 -5.27 5.12
N THR A 66 -3.53 -6.39 4.92
CA THR A 66 -2.36 -6.75 5.74
C THR A 66 -1.11 -6.08 5.19
N VAL A 67 -0.35 -5.38 6.02
CA VAL A 67 0.91 -4.74 5.62
C VAL A 67 2.00 -5.80 5.52
N THR A 68 2.45 -6.11 4.30
CA THR A 68 3.50 -7.13 4.09
C THR A 68 4.88 -6.56 3.85
N SER A 69 4.98 -5.29 3.46
CA SER A 69 6.25 -4.61 3.29
C SER A 69 6.21 -3.11 3.55
N LEU A 70 7.29 -2.58 4.11
CA LEU A 70 7.51 -1.15 4.25
C LEU A 70 8.53 -0.66 3.23
N ARG A 71 8.26 0.48 2.62
CA ARG A 71 9.10 1.07 1.59
C ARG A 71 9.65 2.41 2.03
N ARG A 72 10.92 2.67 1.74
CA ARG A 72 11.47 4.02 1.78
C ARG A 72 11.18 4.69 0.44
N ILE A 73 10.42 5.78 0.49
CA ILE A 73 10.07 6.58 -0.67
C ILE A 73 10.92 7.84 -0.71
N ASN A 74 11.52 8.13 -1.86
CA ASN A 74 12.22 9.40 -2.07
C ASN A 74 11.22 10.49 -2.51
N TRP A 75 10.64 11.19 -1.56
CA TRP A 75 9.66 12.26 -1.84
C TRP A 75 10.21 13.46 -2.62
N LEU A 76 11.54 13.55 -2.82
CA LEU A 76 12.19 14.56 -3.65
C LEU A 76 12.31 14.12 -5.12
N SER A 77 11.98 12.87 -5.45
CA SER A 77 11.96 12.39 -6.82
C SER A 77 10.81 13.04 -7.60
N LEU A 78 11.02 13.31 -8.89
CA LEU A 78 9.95 13.74 -9.81
C LEU A 78 8.94 12.62 -10.14
N GLY A 79 9.20 11.38 -9.70
CA GLY A 79 8.32 10.23 -9.84
C GLY A 79 7.03 10.33 -9.01
N ILE A 80 6.00 9.61 -9.44
CA ILE A 80 4.72 9.54 -8.72
C ILE A 80 4.88 8.59 -7.53
N ASN A 81 4.56 9.10 -6.33
CA ASN A 81 4.71 8.40 -5.07
C ASN A 81 3.37 8.18 -4.37
N TYR A 82 3.23 7.06 -3.67
CA TYR A 82 2.00 6.65 -2.98
C TYR A 82 2.32 6.13 -1.58
N VAL A 83 1.55 6.58 -0.58
CA VAL A 83 1.69 6.10 0.80
C VAL A 83 1.40 4.61 0.86
N PHE A 84 0.33 4.15 0.20
CA PHE A 84 -0.01 2.75 0.07
C PHE A 84 0.11 2.26 -1.38
N VAL A 85 0.66 1.08 -1.56
CA VAL A 85 0.48 0.26 -2.77
C VAL A 85 -0.20 -1.01 -2.35
N LEU A 86 -1.20 -1.44 -3.09
CA LEU A 86 -2.01 -2.61 -2.82
C LEU A 86 -1.71 -3.74 -3.79
N SER A 87 -1.90 -4.97 -3.32
CA SER A 87 -1.84 -6.15 -4.18
C SER A 87 -2.93 -6.10 -5.27
N PRO A 88 -2.70 -6.73 -6.43
CA PRO A 88 -3.74 -6.91 -7.44
C PRO A 88 -4.98 -7.57 -6.84
N GLY A 89 -6.16 -7.18 -7.32
CA GLY A 89 -7.42 -7.76 -6.86
C GLY A 89 -7.80 -7.45 -5.40
N ALA A 90 -7.08 -6.55 -4.72
CA ALA A 90 -7.41 -6.14 -3.35
C ALA A 90 -8.83 -5.55 -3.20
N LEU A 91 -9.46 -5.10 -4.29
CA LEU A 91 -10.86 -4.65 -4.30
C LEU A 91 -11.87 -5.74 -4.75
N ASP A 92 -11.40 -6.87 -5.30
CA ASP A 92 -12.25 -7.90 -5.91
C ASP A 92 -12.99 -8.74 -4.87
N GLY A 93 -12.41 -8.88 -3.68
CA GLY A 93 -13.01 -9.58 -2.53
C GLY A 93 -13.95 -8.73 -1.68
N LEU A 94 -14.18 -7.46 -2.06
CA LEU A 94 -14.99 -6.56 -1.25
C LEU A 94 -16.47 -6.85 -1.46
N PRO A 95 -17.25 -7.11 -0.38
CA PRO A 95 -18.68 -7.36 -0.51
C PRO A 95 -19.34 -6.20 -1.26
N MET A 96 -19.92 -6.52 -2.42
CA MET A 96 -20.78 -5.64 -3.17
C MET A 96 -22.19 -5.84 -2.62
N THR A 97 -22.67 -4.85 -1.88
CA THR A 97 -24.06 -4.73 -1.44
C THR A 97 -24.82 -3.78 -2.34
#